data_AF-A0A453LZJ8-F1
#
_entry.id   AF-A0A453LZJ8-F1
#
_cell.length_a   1.000
_cell.length_b   1.000
_cell.length_c   1.000
_cell.angle_alpha   90.00
_cell.angle_beta   90.00
_cell.angle_gamma   90.00
#
_symmetry.space_group_name_H-M   'P 1'
#
loop_
_entity.id
_entity.type
_entity.pdbx_description
1 polymer ?
#
loop_
_entity_poly.entity_id
_entity_poly.type
_entity_poly.pdbx_seq_one_letter_code
_entity_poly.pdbx_strand_id
1 'polypeptide(L)'
;VMECCCTHAEQSKYLSVFPHLSAMIQDIPVRPCFALMLAFSEPLAMVPVQGFSFYNSDSLSWAFCDSSKPGRHVPPNSQSWVLRSTTEYASKVIDSMGPRKPSADALAKVAEELFREFQATGLNIPQPIFMKAHRW
;
A
#
# COMPACT_ATOMS: atom_id res chain seq x y z
N VAL A 1 16.24 -7.82 -30.79
CA VAL A 1 15.27 -6.97 -30.07
C VAL A 1 15.67 -7.03 -28.60
N MET A 2 16.17 -5.93 -28.05
CA MET A 2 16.55 -5.86 -26.63
C MET A 2 15.26 -5.57 -25.86
N GLU A 3 14.60 -6.60 -25.34
CA GLU A 3 13.44 -6.42 -24.47
C GLU A 3 13.90 -5.78 -23.16
N CYS A 4 13.30 -4.65 -22.81
CA CYS A 4 13.54 -3.98 -21.55
C CYS A 4 12.96 -4.83 -20.41
N CYS A 5 13.83 -5.39 -19.57
CA CYS A 5 13.41 -6.23 -18.44
C CYS A 5 13.02 -5.33 -17.25
N CYS A 6 11.84 -4.70 -17.31
CA CYS A 6 11.30 -3.84 -16.25
C CYS A 6 10.57 -4.62 -15.12
N THR A 7 10.81 -5.92 -14.99
CA THR A 7 10.19 -6.74 -13.93
C THR A 7 10.99 -6.67 -12.63
N HIS A 8 10.32 -6.84 -11.48
CA HIS A 8 11.00 -7.00 -10.19
C HIS A 8 12.12 -8.04 -10.27
N ALA A 9 13.19 -7.81 -9.51
CA ALA A 9 14.39 -8.63 -9.40
C ALA A 9 14.10 -10.15 -9.38
N GLU A 10 13.13 -10.59 -8.56
CA GLU A 10 12.78 -11.99 -8.39
C GLU A 10 11.90 -12.59 -9.51
N GLN A 11 11.31 -11.77 -10.40
CA GLN A 11 10.33 -12.20 -11.39
C GLN A 11 10.90 -12.40 -12.79
N SER A 12 12.17 -12.08 -13.02
CA SER A 12 12.74 -12.18 -14.37
C SER A 12 13.21 -13.60 -14.68
N LYS A 13 12.31 -14.40 -15.26
CA LYS A 13 12.64 -15.69 -15.91
C LYS A 13 13.73 -15.55 -16.99
N TYR A 14 13.96 -14.34 -17.48
CA TYR A 14 14.97 -13.99 -18.47
C TYR A 14 16.40 -13.90 -17.89
N LEU A 15 16.56 -13.87 -16.57
CA LEU A 15 17.89 -13.83 -15.96
C LEU A 15 18.61 -15.18 -15.98
N SER A 16 17.90 -16.29 -16.26
CA SER A 16 18.51 -17.62 -16.35
C SER A 16 19.54 -17.71 -17.48
N VAL A 17 19.47 -16.84 -18.50
CA VAL A 17 20.46 -16.77 -19.59
C VAL A 17 21.66 -15.87 -19.26
N PHE A 18 21.66 -15.18 -18.11
CA PHE A 18 22.75 -14.31 -17.64
C PHE A 18 23.11 -14.64 -16.17
N PRO A 19 23.84 -15.73 -15.90
CA PRO A 19 24.06 -16.24 -14.53
C PRO A 19 24.76 -15.24 -13.60
N HIS A 20 25.68 -14.43 -14.13
CA HIS A 20 26.34 -13.39 -13.33
C HIS A 20 25.36 -12.28 -12.90
N LEU A 21 24.46 -11.87 -13.78
CA LEU A 21 23.44 -10.87 -13.46
C LEU A 21 22.36 -11.44 -12.53
N SER A 22 22.00 -12.72 -12.70
CA SER A 22 21.08 -13.42 -11.79
C SER A 22 21.61 -13.43 -10.36
N ALA A 23 22.90 -13.71 -10.16
CA ALA A 23 23.52 -13.71 -8.84
C ALA A 23 23.49 -12.30 -8.20
N MET A 24 23.78 -11.25 -8.97
CA MET A 24 23.74 -9.87 -8.45
C MET A 24 22.33 -9.40 -8.05
N ILE A 25 21.29 -9.90 -8.73
CA ILE A 25 19.91 -9.47 -8.53
C ILE A 25 19.23 -10.22 -7.37
N GLN A 26 19.65 -11.45 -7.08
CA GLN A 26 19.12 -12.25 -5.97
C GLN A 26 19.27 -11.58 -4.60
N ASP A 27 20.33 -10.78 -4.42
CA ASP A 27 20.61 -10.11 -3.16
C ASP A 27 19.91 -8.74 -3.02
N ILE A 28 19.11 -8.31 -4.01
CA ILE A 28 18.38 -7.04 -3.95
C ILE A 28 17.13 -7.22 -3.08
N PRO A 29 17.07 -6.59 -1.89
CA PRO A 29 15.94 -6.80 -0.98
C PRO A 29 14.67 -6.16 -1.54
N VAL A 30 13.62 -6.97 -1.71
CA VAL A 30 12.26 -6.50 -1.97
C VAL A 30 11.52 -6.41 -0.64
N ARG A 31 11.07 -5.20 -0.28
CA ARG A 31 10.36 -4.97 0.98
C ARG A 31 8.85 -4.97 0.73
N PRO A 32 8.09 -5.91 1.30
CA PRO A 32 6.65 -5.98 1.08
C PRO A 32 5.95 -4.78 1.68
N CYS A 33 4.80 -4.42 1.12
CA CYS A 33 3.89 -3.48 1.78
C CYS A 33 2.43 -3.71 1.37
N PHE A 34 1.53 -3.27 2.23
CA PHE A 34 0.12 -3.12 1.86
C PHE A 34 -0.18 -1.66 1.55
N ALA A 35 -0.93 -1.43 0.48
CA ALA A 35 -1.53 -0.15 0.16
C ALA A 35 -3.04 -0.24 0.39
N LEU A 36 -3.58 0.64 1.23
CA LEU A 36 -5.00 0.77 1.51
C LEU A 36 -5.54 2.01 0.79
N MET A 37 -6.50 1.80 -0.11
CA MET A 37 -7.27 2.87 -0.75
C MET A 37 -8.56 3.10 0.05
N LEU A 38 -8.82 4.35 0.41
CA LEU A 38 -10.05 4.82 1.05
C LEU A 38 -10.71 5.86 0.16
N ALA A 39 -12.04 5.89 0.13
CA ALA A 39 -12.80 7.03 -0.40
C ALA A 39 -13.85 7.47 0.61
N PHE A 40 -14.02 8.78 0.75
CA PHE A 40 -14.97 9.45 1.63
C PHE A 40 -15.95 10.28 0.80
N SER A 41 -17.19 10.34 1.26
CA SER A 41 -18.25 11.17 0.66
C SER A 41 -18.07 12.66 0.90
N GLU A 42 -17.25 13.01 1.90
CA GLU A 42 -16.87 14.38 2.26
C GLU A 42 -15.35 14.45 2.49
N PRO A 43 -14.68 15.58 2.24
CA PRO A 43 -13.26 15.72 2.52
C PRO A 43 -12.99 15.66 4.03
N LEU A 44 -11.84 15.12 4.41
CA LEU A 44 -11.42 15.02 5.81
C LEU A 44 -11.04 16.40 6.37
N ALA A 45 -12.03 17.11 6.94
CA ALA A 45 -11.88 18.50 7.40
C ALA A 45 -10.77 18.68 8.47
N MET A 46 -10.53 17.66 9.30
CA MET A 46 -9.53 17.70 10.38
C MET A 46 -8.11 17.30 9.93
N VAL A 47 -7.92 16.97 8.66
CA VAL A 47 -6.59 16.66 8.09
C VAL A 47 -6.17 17.83 7.20
N PRO A 48 -5.49 18.86 7.73
CA PRO A 48 -5.20 20.11 7.00
C PRO A 48 -4.04 19.98 5.99
N VAL A 49 -3.63 18.76 5.66
CA VAL A 49 -2.50 18.45 4.80
C VAL A 49 -2.90 17.42 3.76
N GLN A 50 -2.13 17.32 2.68
CA GLN A 50 -2.36 16.35 1.61
C GLN A 50 -1.60 15.04 1.82
N GLY A 51 -0.74 14.98 2.82
CA GLY A 51 -0.05 13.75 3.20
C GLY A 51 0.79 13.95 4.45
N PHE A 52 1.04 12.85 5.15
CA PHE A 52 1.83 12.83 6.38
C PHE A 52 2.39 11.43 6.66
N SER A 53 3.38 11.37 7.53
CA SER A 53 4.04 10.13 7.96
C SER A 53 3.65 9.76 9.39
N PHE A 54 3.64 8.47 9.68
CA PHE A 54 3.43 7.92 11.02
C PHE A 54 4.79 7.53 11.60
N TYR A 55 5.14 8.07 12.77
CA TYR A 55 6.42 7.78 13.43
C TYR A 55 6.32 6.72 14.52
N ASN A 56 5.16 6.57 15.16
CA ASN A 56 4.92 5.65 16.28
C ASN A 56 3.82 4.63 15.96
N SER A 57 3.69 4.25 14.69
CA SER A 57 2.74 3.23 14.25
C SER A 57 3.49 1.95 13.89
N ASP A 58 3.05 0.83 14.43
CA ASP A 58 3.58 -0.48 14.05
C ASP A 58 3.10 -0.91 12.65
N SER A 59 1.95 -0.36 12.20
CA SER A 59 1.27 -0.83 10.99
C SER A 59 1.26 0.14 9.83
N LEU A 60 1.21 1.46 10.05
CA LEU A 60 1.20 2.49 9.01
C LEU A 60 2.53 3.24 8.91
N SER A 61 2.93 3.58 7.68
CA SER A 61 4.14 4.36 7.38
C SER A 61 3.80 5.77 6.93
N TRP A 62 2.88 5.91 5.97
CA TRP A 62 2.43 7.22 5.48
C TRP A 62 1.00 7.16 4.93
N ALA A 63 0.37 8.33 4.87
CA ALA A 63 -0.91 8.54 4.21
C ALA A 63 -0.79 9.73 3.24
N PHE A 64 -1.50 9.65 2.11
CA PHE A 64 -1.54 10.71 1.11
C PHE A 64 -2.93 10.80 0.47
N CYS A 65 -3.41 12.02 0.27
CA CYS A 65 -4.65 12.34 -0.42
C CYS A 65 -4.48 12.08 -1.93
N ASP A 66 -4.96 10.93 -2.42
CA ASP A 66 -4.85 10.60 -3.85
C ASP A 66 -5.58 11.64 -4.72
N SER A 67 -6.67 12.22 -4.21
CA SER A 67 -7.43 13.27 -4.89
C SER A 67 -6.65 14.55 -5.14
N SER A 68 -5.57 14.84 -4.39
CA SER A 68 -4.79 16.06 -4.61
C SER A 68 -3.77 15.93 -5.74
N LYS A 69 -3.58 14.73 -6.31
CA LYS A 69 -2.66 14.51 -7.42
C LYS A 69 -3.18 15.18 -8.71
N PRO A 70 -2.32 15.84 -9.50
CA PRO A 70 -2.71 16.42 -10.78
C PRO A 70 -3.36 15.38 -11.71
N GLY A 71 -4.43 15.79 -12.41
CA GLY A 71 -5.13 14.94 -13.37
C GLY A 71 -6.11 13.93 -12.76
N ARG A 72 -6.31 13.92 -11.45
CA ARG A 72 -7.38 13.13 -10.81
C ARG A 72 -8.72 13.83 -10.93
N HIS A 73 -9.68 13.17 -11.58
CA HIS A 73 -11.08 13.57 -11.55
C HIS A 73 -11.75 12.90 -10.35
N VAL A 74 -12.20 13.72 -9.40
CA VAL A 74 -12.95 13.27 -8.24
C VAL A 74 -14.34 13.90 -8.24
N PRO A 75 -15.39 13.13 -7.89
CA PRO A 75 -16.72 13.69 -7.70
C PRO A 75 -16.67 14.90 -6.73
N PRO A 76 -17.52 15.91 -6.95
CA PRO A 76 -17.63 17.04 -6.03
C PRO A 76 -17.83 16.56 -4.59
N ASN A 77 -17.16 17.22 -3.65
CA ASN A 77 -17.17 16.89 -2.23
C ASN A 77 -16.61 15.50 -1.86
N SER A 78 -16.11 14.69 -2.77
CA SER A 78 -15.46 13.42 -2.41
C SER A 78 -13.95 13.56 -2.23
N GLN A 79 -13.37 12.70 -1.41
CA GLN A 79 -11.92 12.64 -1.21
C GLN A 79 -11.44 11.20 -1.04
N SER A 80 -10.32 10.87 -1.68
CA SER A 80 -9.71 9.56 -1.64
C SER A 80 -8.30 9.65 -1.06
N TRP A 81 -7.93 8.65 -0.27
CA TRP A 81 -6.65 8.55 0.42
C TRP A 81 -6.00 7.20 0.13
N VAL A 82 -4.68 7.21 0.00
CA VAL A 82 -3.85 6.00 -0.01
C VAL A 82 -3.02 6.01 1.26
N LEU A 83 -3.09 4.90 1.99
CA LEU A 83 -2.28 4.64 3.16
C LEU A 83 -1.34 3.49 2.84
N ARG A 84 -0.10 3.58 3.28
CA ARG A 84 0.89 2.52 3.12
C ARG A 84 1.27 1.95 4.47
N SER A 85 1.32 0.62 4.54
CA SER A 85 1.81 -0.07 5.72
C SER A 85 3.32 0.09 5.93
N THR A 86 3.79 -0.24 7.14
CA THR A 86 5.21 -0.54 7.38
C THR A 86 5.62 -1.84 6.69
N THR A 87 6.94 -2.07 6.57
CA THR A 87 7.46 -3.33 6.01
C THR A 87 7.25 -4.46 7.03
N GLU A 88 7.44 -4.15 8.30
CA GLU A 88 7.39 -5.06 9.44
C GLU A 88 5.98 -5.64 9.61
N TYR A 89 4.95 -4.80 9.53
CA TYR A 89 3.55 -5.27 9.51
C TYR A 89 3.28 -6.15 8.30
N ALA A 90 3.69 -5.71 7.10
CA ALA A 90 3.42 -6.46 5.88
C ALA A 90 4.07 -7.85 5.90
N SER A 91 5.33 -7.95 6.32
CA SER A 91 6.04 -9.23 6.48
C SER A 91 5.30 -10.14 7.45
N LYS A 92 4.94 -9.65 8.66
CA LYS A 92 4.21 -10.43 9.66
C LYS A 92 2.89 -10.98 9.14
N VAL A 93 2.13 -10.15 8.43
CA VAL A 93 0.84 -10.54 7.85
C VAL A 93 1.05 -11.57 6.73
N ILE A 94 2.03 -11.36 5.86
CA ILE A 94 2.34 -12.31 4.76
C ILE A 94 2.79 -13.65 5.31
N ASP A 95 3.65 -13.67 6.33
CA ASP A 95 4.11 -14.90 6.98
C ASP A 95 2.94 -15.70 7.55
N SER A 96 1.92 -15.01 8.10
CA SER A 96 0.70 -15.66 8.61
C SER A 96 -0.24 -16.17 7.51
N MET A 97 -0.31 -15.49 6.36
CA MET A 97 -1.16 -15.87 5.22
C MET A 97 -0.50 -16.92 4.31
N GLY A 98 0.82 -17.06 4.40
CA GLY A 98 1.63 -17.90 3.54
C GLY A 98 1.90 -17.30 2.15
N PRO A 99 2.66 -18.02 1.30
CA PRO A 99 3.19 -17.49 0.04
C PRO A 99 2.14 -17.31 -1.06
N ARG A 100 0.91 -17.80 -0.85
CA ARG A 100 -0.14 -17.74 -1.85
C ARG A 100 -0.70 -16.32 -2.00
N LYS A 101 -1.43 -16.10 -3.10
CA LYS A 101 -2.20 -14.87 -3.29
C LYS A 101 -3.24 -14.76 -2.16
N PRO A 102 -3.33 -13.64 -1.43
CA PRO A 102 -4.30 -13.46 -0.37
C PRO A 102 -5.73 -13.54 -0.93
N SER A 103 -6.65 -14.13 -0.17
CA SER A 103 -8.07 -14.10 -0.50
C SER A 103 -8.64 -12.68 -0.35
N ALA A 104 -9.82 -12.45 -0.94
CA ALA A 104 -10.53 -11.18 -0.75
C ALA A 104 -10.82 -10.90 0.73
N ASP A 105 -11.25 -11.91 1.48
CA ASP A 105 -11.52 -11.79 2.93
C ASP A 105 -10.26 -11.47 3.74
N ALA A 106 -9.11 -12.05 3.35
CA ALA A 106 -7.83 -11.77 3.98
C ALA A 106 -7.42 -10.31 3.77
N LEU A 107 -7.59 -9.79 2.54
CA LEU A 107 -7.33 -8.37 2.24
C LEU A 107 -8.34 -7.44 2.90
N ALA A 108 -9.60 -7.86 3.06
CA ALA A 108 -10.59 -7.09 3.79
C ALA A 108 -10.19 -6.94 5.27
N LYS A 109 -9.70 -8.00 5.92
CA LYS A 109 -9.18 -7.92 7.30
C LYS A 109 -8.00 -6.96 7.41
N VAL A 110 -7.05 -7.02 6.48
CA VAL A 110 -5.92 -6.07 6.44
C VAL A 110 -6.42 -4.63 6.25
N ALA A 111 -7.41 -4.42 5.38
CA ALA A 111 -8.00 -3.10 5.18
C ALA A 111 -8.62 -2.56 6.48
N GLU A 112 -9.39 -3.37 7.20
CA GLU A 112 -10.00 -3.00 8.49
C GLU A 112 -8.98 -2.71 9.60
N GLU A 113 -7.86 -3.43 9.63
CA GLU A 113 -6.79 -3.21 10.59
C GLU A 113 -6.06 -1.89 10.32
N LEU A 114 -5.62 -1.67 9.08
CA LEU A 114 -4.94 -0.44 8.68
C LEU A 114 -5.87 0.78 8.80
N PHE A 115 -7.17 0.61 8.53
CA PHE A 115 -8.14 1.68 8.73
C PHE A 115 -8.33 2.01 10.21
N ARG A 116 -8.40 1.01 11.09
CA ARG A 116 -8.44 1.25 12.55
C ARG A 116 -7.23 2.02 13.06
N GLU A 117 -6.03 1.70 12.56
CA GLU A 117 -4.84 2.47 12.90
C GLU A 117 -4.96 3.93 12.46
N PHE A 118 -5.52 4.17 11.27
CA PHE A 118 -5.76 5.53 10.78
C PHE A 118 -6.77 6.28 11.64
N GLN A 119 -7.82 5.62 12.11
CA GLN A 119 -8.78 6.21 13.06
C GLN A 119 -8.14 6.53 14.43
N ALA A 120 -7.14 5.76 14.85
CA ALA A 120 -6.43 5.96 16.11
C ALA A 120 -5.56 7.24 16.14
N THR A 121 -5.42 7.94 15.01
CA THR A 121 -4.70 9.24 14.95
C THR A 121 -5.38 10.38 15.71
N GLY A 122 -6.66 10.23 16.07
CA GLY A 122 -7.45 11.29 16.71
C GLY A 122 -7.96 12.37 15.74
N LEU A 123 -7.69 12.24 14.44
CA LEU A 123 -8.09 13.20 13.39
C LEU A 123 -9.57 13.09 12.95
N ASN A 124 -10.43 12.49 13.77
CA ASN A 124 -11.85 12.21 13.47
C ASN A 124 -12.08 11.68 12.06
N ILE A 125 -11.59 10.47 11.79
CA ILE A 125 -11.71 9.81 10.49
C ILE A 125 -13.06 9.06 10.42
N PRO A 126 -14.03 9.50 9.57
CA PRO A 126 -15.32 8.84 9.43
C PRO A 126 -15.21 7.51 8.70
N GLN A 127 -16.29 6.73 8.66
CA GLN A 127 -16.33 5.51 7.86
C GLN A 127 -16.23 5.84 6.36
N PRO A 128 -15.34 5.18 5.60
CA PRO A 128 -15.21 5.39 4.17
C PRO A 128 -16.39 4.75 3.43
N ILE A 129 -16.78 5.32 2.29
CA ILE A 129 -17.76 4.74 1.37
C ILE A 129 -17.13 3.65 0.47
N PHE A 130 -15.81 3.61 0.42
CA PHE A 130 -15.05 2.59 -0.28
C PHE A 130 -13.73 2.31 0.43
N MET A 131 -13.38 1.04 0.54
CA MET A 131 -12.15 0.60 1.18
C MET A 131 -11.59 -0.66 0.51
N LYS A 132 -10.29 -0.65 0.16
CA LYS A 132 -9.62 -1.80 -0.46
C LYS A 132 -8.12 -1.84 -0.19
N ALA A 133 -7.63 -2.97 0.31
CA ALA A 133 -6.20 -3.23 0.44
C ALA A 133 -5.61 -3.93 -0.81
N HIS A 134 -4.35 -3.66 -1.10
CA HIS A 134 -3.53 -4.32 -2.11
C HIS A 134 -2.18 -4.70 -1.51
N ARG A 135 -1.71 -5.92 -1.79
CA ARG A 135 -0.38 -6.42 -1.39
C ARG A 135 0.61 -6.18 -2.52
N TRP A 136 1.70 -5.46 -2.24
CA TRP A 136 2.89 -5.32 -3.07
C TRP A 136 4.00 -6.20 -2.53
#